data_AF-A0A822AUU8-F1
#
_entry.id   AF-A0A822AUU8-F1
#
_cell.length_a   1.000
_cell.length_b   1.000
_cell.length_c   1.000
_cell.angle_alpha   90.00
_cell.angle_beta   90.00
_cell.angle_gamma   90.00
#
_symmetry.space_group_name_H-M   'P 1'
#
loop_
_entity.id
_entity.type
_entity.pdbx_description
1 polymer ?
#
loop_
_entity_poly.entity_id
_entity_poly.type
_entity_poly.pdbx_seq_one_letter_code
_entity_poly.pdbx_strand_id
1 'polypeptide(L)' 'MAVSIDDEKRVALFKSIGLNEQKSWETLKNNDITRLLESTINEAKTILSNENQISKSIGNLLYSLSTKSKQQIYHL' A
#
# COMPACT_ATOMS: atom_id res chain seq x y z
N MET A 1 4.91 12.24 -20.67
CA MET A 1 5.18 11.87 -19.27
C MET A 1 5.28 10.35 -19.26
N ALA A 2 6.48 9.78 -19.26
CA ALA A 2 6.66 8.32 -19.31
C ALA A 2 6.37 7.79 -17.90
N VAL A 3 5.15 7.27 -17.69
CA VAL A 3 4.85 6.46 -16.52
C VAL A 3 5.65 5.17 -16.66
N SER A 4 6.42 4.82 -15.63
CA SER A 4 7.21 3.59 -15.65
C SER A 4 6.27 2.40 -15.41
N ILE A 5 6.51 1.27 -16.06
CA ILE A 5 5.73 0.01 -15.89
C ILE A 5 5.63 -0.41 -14.41
N ASP A 6 6.63 -0.05 -13.61
CA ASP A 6 6.65 -0.26 -12.16
C ASP A 6 5.62 0.56 -11.39
N ASP A 7 5.36 1.80 -11.81
CA ASP A 7 4.36 2.67 -11.19
C ASP A 7 2.96 2.12 -11.42
N GLU A 8 2.67 1.61 -12.63
CA GLU A 8 1.38 0.98 -12.94
C GLU A 8 1.14 -0.29 -12.12
N LYS A 9 2.18 -1.11 -11.92
CA LYS A 9 2.10 -2.29 -11.04
C LYS A 9 1.81 -1.91 -9.60
N ARG A 10 2.44 -0.84 -9.09
CA ARG A 10 2.20 -0.32 -7.74
C ARG A 10 0.80 0.25 -7.59
N VAL A 11 0.32 1.03 -8.56
CA VAL A 11 -1.07 1.50 -8.60
C VAL A 11 -2.04 0.31 -8.62
N ALA A 12 -1.80 -0.70 -9.45
CA ALA A 12 -2.65 -1.89 -9.50
C ALA A 12 -2.66 -2.66 -8.17
N LEU A 13 -1.51 -2.75 -7.50
CA LEU A 13 -1.38 -3.38 -6.19
C LEU A 13 -2.15 -2.59 -5.11
N PHE A 14 -2.06 -1.26 -5.12
CA PHE A 14 -2.85 -0.40 -4.23
C PHE A 14 -4.35 -0.48 -4.52
N LYS A 15 -4.75 -0.51 -5.80
CA LYS A 15 -6.16 -0.74 -6.19
C LYS A 15 -6.66 -2.11 -5.75
N SER A 16 -5.82 -3.15 -5.79
CA SER A 16 -6.18 -4.51 -5.37
C SER A 16 -6.53 -4.61 -3.88
N ILE A 17 -5.96 -3.75 -3.04
CA ILE A 17 -6.29 -3.68 -1.61
C ILE A 17 -7.45 -2.71 -1.33
N GLY A 18 -8.05 -2.10 -2.37
CA GLY A 18 -9.22 -1.25 -2.22
C GLY A 18 -8.95 0.26 -2.17
N LEU A 19 -7.72 0.71 -2.47
CA LEU A 19 -7.46 2.14 -2.70
C LEU A 19 -8.10 2.58 -4.01
N ASN A 20 -8.58 3.83 -4.05
CA ASN A 20 -9.01 4.43 -5.30
C ASN A 20 -7.79 4.85 -6.14
N GLU A 21 -8.02 5.11 -7.43
CA GLU A 21 -6.95 5.46 -8.37
C GLU A 21 -6.19 6.72 -7.95
N GLN A 22 -6.91 7.77 -7.54
CA GLN A 22 -6.31 9.01 -7.09
C GLN A 22 -5.37 8.81 -5.89
N LYS A 23 -5.80 8.13 -4.83
CA LYS A 23 -4.97 7.86 -3.65
C LYS A 23 -3.78 6.97 -3.98
N SER A 24 -3.93 6.05 -4.94
CA SER A 24 -2.82 5.19 -5.38
C SER A 24 -1.70 6.04 -6.00
N TRP A 25 -2.06 7.01 -6.84
CA TRP A 25 -1.11 7.97 -7.42
C TRP A 25 -0.54 8.94 -6.38
N GLU A 26 -1.34 9.41 -5.43
CA GLU A 26 -0.85 10.25 -4.33
C GLU A 26 0.12 9.50 -3.42
N THR A 27 -0.14 8.22 -3.17
CA THR A 27 0.74 7.35 -2.36
C THR A 27 2.09 7.20 -3.03
N LEU A 28 2.11 6.96 -4.35
CA LEU A 28 3.31 6.88 -5.18
C LEU A 28 4.21 8.11 -5.09
N LYS A 29 3.64 9.31 -4.87
CA LYS A 29 4.45 10.54 -4.68
C LYS A 29 5.28 10.49 -3.41
N ASN A 30 4.88 9.69 -2.43
CA ASN A 30 5.60 9.52 -1.17
C ASN A 30 6.37 8.19 -1.20
N ASN A 31 7.65 8.25 -1.59
CA ASN A 31 8.49 7.08 -1.73
C ASN A 31 8.57 6.21 -0.46
N ASP A 32 8.57 6.82 0.72
CA ASP A 32 8.64 6.09 1.98
C ASP A 32 7.34 5.33 2.27
N ILE A 33 6.19 5.99 2.10
CA ILE A 33 4.89 5.35 2.29
C ILE A 33 4.69 4.26 1.24
N THR A 34 5.10 4.52 0.00
CA THR A 34 5.02 3.55 -1.10
C THR A 34 5.79 2.28 -0.77
N ARG A 35 7.06 2.40 -0.35
CA ARG A 35 7.89 1.25 0.04
C ARG A 35 7.31 0.51 1.24
N LEU A 36 6.91 1.23 2.28
CA LEU A 36 6.34 0.65 3.49
C LEU A 36 5.03 -0.10 3.19
N LEU A 37 4.14 0.52 2.42
CA LEU A 37 2.86 -0.06 2.04
C LEU A 37 3.05 -1.29 1.15
N GLU A 38 3.99 -1.24 0.20
CA GLU A 38 4.34 -2.37 -0.65
C GLU A 38 4.86 -3.57 0.16
N SER A 39 5.82 -3.34 1.07
CA SER A 39 6.30 -4.39 2.00
C SER A 39 5.18 -4.95 2.86
N THR A 40 4.37 -4.06 3.45
CA THR A 40 3.24 -4.44 4.32
C THR A 40 2.21 -5.29 3.57
N ILE A 41 1.90 -4.95 2.31
CA ILE A 41 0.96 -5.72 1.48
C ILE A 41 1.56 -7.08 1.11
N ASN A 42 2.85 -7.14 0.77
CA ASN A 42 3.51 -8.40 0.44
C ASN A 42 3.56 -9.33 1.65
N GLU A 43 3.91 -8.82 2.84
CA GLU A 43 3.86 -9.58 4.09
C GLU A 43 2.44 -10.05 4.41
N ALA A 44 1.44 -9.16 4.30
CA ALA A 44 0.06 -9.51 4.50
C ALA A 44 -0.41 -10.59 3.52
N LYS A 45 -0.02 -10.54 2.24
CA LYS A 45 -0.32 -11.59 1.25
C LYS A 45 0.32 -12.92 1.62
N THR A 46 1.55 -12.93 2.12
CA THR A 46 2.23 -14.15 2.57
C THR A 46 1.51 -14.79 3.77
N ILE A 47 1.09 -13.98 4.75
CA ILE A 47 0.38 -14.46 5.95
C ILE A 47 -1.05 -14.90 5.60
N LEU A 48 -1.75 -14.12 4.77
CA LEU A 48 -3.13 -14.34 4.36
C LEU A 48 -3.26 -15.31 3.18
N SER A 49 -2.19 -15.96 2.71
CA SER A 49 -2.26 -16.89 1.56
C SER A 49 -3.23 -18.05 1.76
N ASN A 50 -3.72 -18.30 2.98
CA ASN A 50 -4.83 -19.22 3.26
C ASN A 50 -6.24 -18.61 3.12
N GLU A 51 -6.39 -17.28 3.21
CA GLU A 51 -7.64 -16.55 2.97
C GLU A 51 -7.58 -15.86 1.62
N ASN A 52 -8.38 -16.37 0.69
CA ASN A 52 -8.20 -16.22 -0.75
C ASN A 52 -8.19 -14.78 -1.29
N GLN A 53 -8.52 -13.73 -0.52
CA GLN A 53 -8.41 -12.33 -0.95
C GLN A 53 -8.25 -11.36 0.23
N ILE A 54 -7.34 -10.39 0.11
CA ILE A 54 -7.30 -9.22 1.00
C ILE A 54 -8.59 -8.43 0.76
N SER A 55 -9.50 -8.46 1.73
CA SER A 55 -10.72 -7.66 1.67
C SER A 55 -10.38 -6.16 1.69
N LYS A 56 -11.23 -5.33 1.06
CA LYS A 56 -11.05 -3.87 1.05
C LYS A 56 -10.90 -3.28 2.46
N SER A 57 -11.54 -3.89 3.46
CA SER A 57 -11.42 -3.49 4.87
C SER A 57 -10.01 -3.69 5.41
N ILE A 58 -9.37 -4.84 5.12
CA ILE A 58 -7.99 -5.12 5.50
C ILE A 58 -7.04 -4.17 4.76
N GLY A 59 -7.25 -3.95 3.46
CA GLY A 59 -6.43 -3.02 2.71
C GLY A 59 -6.49 -1.57 3.19
N ASN A 60 -7.67 -1.08 3.58
CA ASN A 60 -7.81 0.24 4.22
C ASN A 60 -7.07 0.30 5.57
N LEU A 61 -7.05 -0.81 6.33
CA LEU A 61 -6.28 -0.91 7.57
C LEU A 61 -4.78 -0.85 7.30
N LEU A 62 -4.26 -1.65 6.35
CA LEU A 62 -2.84 -1.66 5.97
C LEU A 62 -2.40 -0.29 5.45
N TYR A 63 -3.24 0.39 4.68
CA TYR A 63 -3.00 1.76 4.23
C TYR A 63 -2.95 2.74 5.40
N SER A 64 -3.92 2.68 6.30
CA SER A 64 -3.95 3.53 7.50
C SER A 64 -2.74 3.29 8.40
N LEU A 65 -2.30 2.03 8.52
CA LEU A 65 -1.15 1.64 9.32
C LEU A 65 0.16 2.14 8.69
N SER A 66 0.31 2.03 7.37
CA SER A 66 1.48 2.53 6.64
C SER A 66 1.58 4.06 6.64
N THR A 67 0.44 4.75 6.56
CA THR A 67 0.39 6.23 6.57
C THR A 67 0.54 6.82 7.97
N LYS A 68 0.04 6.14 9.02
CA LYS A 68 0.11 6.61 10.41
C LYS A 68 1.34 6.13 11.18
N SER A 69 1.95 5.00 10.82
CA SER A 69 3.17 4.51 11.50
C SER A 69 4.33 5.50 11.40
N LYS A 70 4.40 6.29 10.32
CA LYS A 70 5.39 7.36 10.16
C LYS A 70 5.31 8.43 11.26
N GLN A 71 4.14 8.67 11.86
CA GLN A 71 3.98 9.65 12.94
C GLN A 71 4.42 9.11 14.30
N GLN A 72 4.54 7.80 14.49
CA GLN A 72 4.89 7.22 15.79
C GLN A 72 6.39 6.98 15.98
N ILE A 73 7.20 6.93 14.92
CA ILE A 73 8.64 6.62 15.02
C ILE A 73 9.50 7.89 15.26
N TYR A 74 8.93 9.10 15.23
CA TYR A 74 9.65 10.36 15.48
C TYR A 74 9.45 10.92 16.90
N HIS A 75 9.63 10.08 17.92
CA HIS A 75 9.75 10.55 19.31
C HIS A 75 10.73 9.68 20.11
N LEU A 76 11.98 9.59 19.65
CA LEU A 76 13.13 9.12 20.44
C LEU A 76 14.32 10.04 20.21
#